data_AF-A0A402CQ78-F1
#
_entry.id   AF-A0A402CQ78-F1
#
_cell.length_a   1.000
_cell.length_b   1.000
_cell.length_c   1.000
_cell.angle_alpha   90.00
_cell.angle_beta   90.00
_cell.angle_gamma   90.00
#
_symmetry.space_group_name_H-M   'P 1'
#
loop_
_entity.id
_entity.type
_entity.pdbx_description
1 polymer ?
#
loop_
_entity_poly.entity_id
_entity_poly.type
_entity_poly.pdbx_seq_one_letter_code
_entity_poly.pdbx_strand_id
1 'polypeptide(L)'
;MDNESTLHLLRQASSVAIHRWTDNGAGDTTQKNANAREHLQNGLSLYTHGCTTEALWEFFEAAADEPANPLSHYLSGLALQALGLSDEARDEWRKVLTLTDRPLES
;
A
#
# COMPACT_ATOMS: atom_id res chain seq x y z
N MET A 1 -4.51 22.02 -6.29
CA MET A 1 -4.92 20.85 -5.50
C MET A 1 -3.89 20.70 -4.41
N ASP A 2 -4.31 20.99 -3.19
CA ASP A 2 -3.55 20.84 -1.96
C ASP A 2 -3.34 19.35 -1.64
N ASN A 3 -2.17 19.03 -1.08
CA ASN A 3 -1.71 17.66 -0.87
C ASN A 3 -2.64 16.85 0.04
N GLU A 4 -3.35 17.53 0.95
CA GLU A 4 -4.35 16.94 1.85
C GLU A 4 -5.61 16.48 1.12
N SER A 5 -6.05 17.20 0.08
CA SER A 5 -7.20 16.78 -0.74
C SER A 5 -6.91 15.51 -1.54
N THR A 6 -5.70 15.34 -2.06
CA THR A 6 -5.29 14.09 -2.74
C THR A 6 -5.22 12.90 -1.79
N LEU A 7 -4.71 13.10 -0.57
CA LEU A 7 -4.65 12.04 0.45
C LEU A 7 -6.05 11.66 0.96
N HIS A 8 -6.96 12.61 1.09
CA HIS A 8 -8.33 12.33 1.53
C HIS A 8 -9.09 11.44 0.52
N LEU A 9 -8.88 11.67 -0.78
CA LEU A 9 -9.48 10.85 -1.85
C LEU A 9 -8.89 9.43 -1.86
N LEU A 10 -7.57 9.30 -1.69
CA LEU A 10 -6.88 8.02 -1.52
C LEU A 10 -7.45 7.22 -0.33
N ARG A 11 -7.71 7.89 0.79
CA ARG A 11 -8.16 7.25 2.04
C ARG A 11 -9.63 6.78 2.01
N GLN A 12 -10.48 7.44 1.21
CA GLN A 12 -11.90 7.06 1.08
C GLN A 12 -12.11 5.86 0.14
N ALA A 13 -11.23 5.67 -0.86
CA ALA A 13 -11.34 4.54 -1.78
C ALA A 13 -11.17 3.18 -1.09
N SER A 14 -10.45 3.13 0.03
CA SER A 14 -10.22 1.91 0.81
C SER A 14 -11.42 1.45 1.67
N SER A 15 -12.55 2.20 1.72
CA SER A 15 -13.63 1.94 2.69
C SER A 15 -14.84 1.15 2.16
N VAL A 16 -14.85 0.66 0.92
CA VAL A 16 -15.99 -0.12 0.39
C VAL A 16 -15.58 -1.55 0.10
N ALA A 17 -15.40 -2.35 1.15
CA ALA A 17 -15.38 -3.81 1.04
C ALA A 17 -15.83 -4.50 2.33
N ILE A 18 -16.90 -4.00 2.95
CA ILE A 18 -17.60 -4.72 4.03
C ILE A 18 -18.88 -5.33 3.47
N HIS A 19 -18.74 -6.33 2.58
CA HIS A 19 -19.84 -7.25 2.28
C HIS A 19 -19.30 -8.67 2.13
N ARG A 20 -19.30 -9.37 3.28
CA ARG A 20 -19.63 -10.79 3.47
C ARG A 20 -19.23 -11.74 2.32
N TRP A 21 -17.99 -12.20 2.35
CA TRP A 21 -17.55 -13.39 1.60
C TRP A 21 -17.46 -14.57 2.57
N THR A 22 -18.51 -15.38 2.62
CA THR A 22 -18.43 -16.71 3.21
C THR A 22 -17.99 -17.70 2.15
N ASP A 23 -16.92 -18.44 2.46
CA ASP A 23 -16.49 -19.74 1.89
C ASP A 23 -15.81 -19.75 0.50
N ASN A 24 -14.46 -19.64 0.48
CA ASN A 24 -13.54 -20.36 -0.44
C ASN A 24 -12.05 -20.08 -0.09
N GLY A 25 -11.52 -20.78 0.91
CA GLY A 25 -10.25 -20.47 1.61
C GLY A 25 -8.91 -20.78 0.90
N ALA A 26 -8.83 -20.79 -0.44
CA ALA A 26 -7.54 -20.98 -1.14
C ALA A 26 -7.37 -20.14 -2.41
N GLY A 27 -8.47 -19.79 -3.09
CA GLY A 27 -8.44 -18.94 -4.30
C GLY A 27 -8.33 -17.46 -3.98
N ASP A 28 -8.97 -17.00 -2.89
CA ASP A 28 -9.10 -15.57 -2.58
C ASP A 28 -7.79 -14.93 -2.09
N THR A 29 -7.03 -15.64 -1.25
CA THR A 29 -5.73 -15.16 -0.75
C THR A 29 -4.64 -15.21 -1.81
N THR A 30 -4.65 -16.23 -2.67
CA THR A 30 -3.72 -16.33 -3.80
C THR A 30 -3.96 -15.23 -4.82
N GLN A 31 -5.24 -14.93 -5.12
CA GLN A 31 -5.60 -13.86 -6.03
C GLN A 31 -5.28 -12.47 -5.45
N LYS A 32 -5.58 -12.21 -4.16
CA LYS A 32 -5.20 -10.95 -3.50
C LYS A 32 -3.69 -10.75 -3.48
N ASN A 33 -2.90 -11.80 -3.23
CA ASN A 33 -1.44 -11.70 -3.29
C ASN A 33 -0.94 -11.41 -4.72
N ALA A 34 -1.55 -12.03 -5.74
CA ALA A 34 -1.23 -11.75 -7.13
C ALA A 34 -1.56 -10.30 -7.54
N ASN A 35 -2.73 -9.80 -7.13
CA ASN A 35 -3.14 -8.41 -7.37
C ASN A 35 -2.20 -7.42 -6.66
N ALA A 36 -1.87 -7.69 -5.39
CA ALA A 36 -0.93 -6.86 -4.64
C ALA A 36 0.42 -6.76 -5.35
N ARG A 37 0.94 -7.89 -5.84
CA ARG A 37 2.19 -7.92 -6.60
C ARG A 37 2.11 -7.14 -7.91
N GLU A 38 1.00 -7.25 -8.63
CA GLU A 38 0.78 -6.49 -9.89
C GLU A 38 0.79 -4.98 -9.61
N HIS A 39 0.03 -4.54 -8.61
CA HIS A 39 0.01 -3.16 -8.15
C HIS A 39 1.41 -2.66 -7.75
N LEU A 40 2.22 -3.46 -7.05
CA LEU A 40 3.61 -3.09 -6.74
C LEU A 40 4.49 -2.90 -7.99
N GLN A 41 4.33 -3.77 -9.00
CA GLN A 41 5.09 -3.66 -10.25
C GLN A 41 4.67 -2.43 -11.06
N ASN A 42 3.37 -2.17 -11.15
CA ASN A 42 2.82 -1.01 -11.83
C ASN A 42 3.23 0.29 -11.13
N GLY A 43 3.11 0.35 -9.81
CA GLY A 43 3.54 1.49 -9.01
C GLY A 43 5.03 1.78 -9.16
N LEU A 44 5.87 0.75 -9.18
CA LEU A 44 7.31 0.93 -9.38
C LEU A 44 7.62 1.48 -10.78
N SER A 45 6.93 0.96 -11.81
CA SER A 45 7.04 1.50 -13.17
C SER A 45 6.67 2.98 -13.19
N LEU A 46 5.51 3.35 -12.65
CA LEU A 46 5.06 4.74 -12.57
C LEU A 46 6.05 5.64 -11.82
N TYR A 47 6.59 5.16 -10.70
CA TYR A 47 7.59 5.88 -9.90
C TYR A 47 8.85 6.17 -10.72
N THR A 48 9.35 5.20 -11.47
CA THR A 48 10.53 5.40 -12.35
C THR A 48 10.26 6.36 -13.52
N HIS A 49 9.00 6.50 -13.94
CA HIS A 49 8.59 7.47 -14.97
C HIS A 49 8.29 8.87 -14.37
N GLY A 50 8.43 9.05 -13.06
CA GLY A 50 8.16 10.32 -12.36
C GLY A 50 6.69 10.55 -12.01
N CYS A 51 5.79 9.64 -12.36
CA CYS A 51 4.36 9.63 -12.00
C CYS A 51 4.18 9.21 -10.53
N THR A 52 4.74 10.02 -9.62
CA THR A 52 4.90 9.65 -8.20
C THR A 52 3.55 9.55 -7.47
N THR A 53 2.58 10.39 -7.83
CA THR A 53 1.23 10.36 -7.24
C THR A 53 0.47 9.11 -7.64
N GLU A 54 0.54 8.72 -8.92
CA GLU A 54 -0.09 7.51 -9.43
C GLU A 54 0.63 6.26 -8.86
N ALA A 55 1.95 6.30 -8.73
CA ALA A 55 2.71 5.24 -8.07
C ALA A 55 2.25 5.02 -6.63
N LEU A 56 2.02 6.11 -5.89
CA LEU A 56 1.50 6.06 -4.53
C LEU A 56 0.11 5.39 -4.47
N TRP A 57 -0.75 5.67 -5.45
CA TRP A 57 -2.06 5.00 -5.54
C TRP A 57 -1.90 3.49 -5.66
N GLU A 58 -1.09 3.03 -6.60
CA GLU A 58 -0.84 1.60 -6.81
C GLU A 58 -0.24 0.93 -5.56
N PHE A 59 0.67 1.58 -4.85
CA PHE A 59 1.22 1.02 -3.61
C PHE A 59 0.19 0.93 -2.48
N PHE A 60 -0.80 1.83 -2.44
CA PHE A 60 -1.91 1.72 -1.50
C PHE A 60 -2.89 0.61 -1.85
N GLU A 61 -3.20 0.39 -3.13
CA GLU A 61 -4.00 -0.77 -3.56
C GLU A 61 -3.28 -2.08 -3.19
N ALA A 62 -1.96 -2.15 -3.40
CA ALA A 62 -1.17 -3.30 -2.97
C ALA A 62 -1.22 -3.53 -1.45
N ALA A 63 -1.24 -2.46 -0.65
CA ALA A 63 -1.38 -2.55 0.80
C ALA A 63 -2.82 -2.89 1.24
N ALA A 64 -3.84 -2.56 0.44
CA ALA A 64 -5.22 -2.94 0.70
C ALA A 64 -5.44 -4.45 0.45
N ASP A 65 -4.84 -4.98 -0.61
CA ASP A 65 -4.88 -6.41 -0.94
C ASP A 65 -4.01 -7.27 -0.01
N GLU A 66 -2.82 -6.80 0.33
CA GLU A 66 -1.90 -7.48 1.26
C GLU A 66 -1.37 -6.53 2.35
N PRO A 67 -2.18 -6.27 3.40
CA PRO A 67 -1.79 -5.34 4.49
C PRO A 67 -0.59 -5.80 5.33
N ALA A 68 -0.25 -7.08 5.24
CA ALA A 68 0.90 -7.66 5.95
C ALA A 68 2.19 -7.62 5.12
N ASN A 69 2.16 -7.03 3.92
CA ASN A 69 3.33 -6.94 3.04
C ASN A 69 4.15 -5.69 3.38
N PRO A 70 5.34 -5.84 4.00
CA PRO A 70 6.18 -4.69 4.34
C PRO A 70 6.67 -3.94 3.09
N LEU A 71 6.71 -4.57 1.92
CA LEU A 71 7.19 -3.92 0.69
C LEU A 71 6.24 -2.83 0.22
N SER A 72 4.93 -3.04 0.32
CA SER A 72 3.91 -2.03 -0.07
C SER A 72 4.05 -0.77 0.77
N HIS A 73 4.17 -0.92 2.10
CA HIS A 73 4.39 0.21 3.01
C HIS A 73 5.73 0.91 2.77
N TYR A 74 6.79 0.17 2.48
CA TYR A 74 8.10 0.75 2.18
C TYR A 74 8.08 1.62 0.92
N LEU A 75 7.48 1.09 -0.17
CA LEU A 75 7.38 1.80 -1.45
C LEU A 75 6.44 3.01 -1.36
N SER A 76 5.32 2.91 -0.62
CA SER A 76 4.46 4.06 -0.31
C SER A 76 5.24 5.16 0.42
N GLY A 77 6.08 4.79 1.41
CA GLY A 77 6.92 5.76 2.11
C GLY A 77 7.93 6.47 1.20
N LEU A 78 8.53 5.76 0.23
CA LEU A 78 9.40 6.37 -0.78
C LEU A 78 8.65 7.33 -1.70
N ALA A 79 7.45 6.95 -2.15
CA ALA A 79 6.61 7.81 -2.98
C ALA A 79 6.16 9.06 -2.22
N LEU A 80 5.72 8.92 -0.97
CA LEU A 80 5.36 10.03 -0.09
C LEU A 80 6.54 10.99 0.15
N GLN A 81 7.75 10.45 0.39
CA GLN A 81 8.95 11.27 0.52
C GLN A 81 9.23 12.08 -0.75
N ALA A 82 9.11 11.45 -1.93
CA ALA A 82 9.31 12.13 -3.21
C ALA A 82 8.26 13.22 -3.48
N LEU A 83 7.05 13.10 -2.92
CA LEU A 83 6.01 14.13 -2.94
C LEU A 83 6.18 15.21 -1.85
N GLY A 84 7.19 15.10 -1.00
CA GLY A 84 7.44 16.01 0.12
C GLY A 84 6.59 15.74 1.37
N LEU A 85 5.79 14.68 1.37
CA LEU A 85 4.92 14.23 2.47
C LEU A 85 5.72 13.41 3.48
N SER A 86 6.66 14.09 4.16
CA SER A 86 7.66 13.44 5.01
C SER A 86 7.08 12.85 6.30
N ASP A 87 5.99 13.40 6.81
CA ASP A 87 5.38 12.91 8.05
C ASP A 87 4.57 11.63 7.80
N GLU A 88 3.87 11.56 6.67
CA GLU A 88 3.17 10.38 6.19
C GLU A 88 4.16 9.27 5.81
N ALA A 89 5.26 9.61 5.15
CA ALA A 89 6.32 8.65 4.83
C ALA A 89 6.88 7.97 6.09
N ARG A 90 7.09 8.74 7.18
CA ARG A 90 7.52 8.19 8.47
C ARG A 90 6.49 7.24 9.07
N ASP A 91 5.20 7.50 8.90
CA ASP A 91 4.15 6.60 9.38
C ASP A 91 4.18 5.26 8.63
N GLU A 92 4.31 5.31 7.31
CA GLU A 92 4.43 4.11 6.49
C GLU A 92 5.68 3.28 6.82
N TRP A 93 6.84 3.91 6.98
CA TRP A 93 8.05 3.19 7.42
C TRP A 93 7.94 2.62 8.83
N ARG A 94 7.19 3.26 9.74
CA ARG A 94 6.92 2.70 11.06
C ARG A 94 6.12 1.40 10.94
N LYS A 95 5.15 1.32 10.02
CA LYS A 95 4.41 0.07 9.74
C LYS A 95 5.33 -1.02 9.21
N VAL A 96 6.28 -0.70 8.33
CA VAL A 96 7.30 -1.65 7.84
C VAL A 96 8.06 -2.26 9.01
N LEU A 97 8.53 -1.43 9.95
CA LEU A 97 9.22 -1.89 11.14
C LEU A 97 8.32 -2.79 11.98
N THR A 98 7.08 -2.41 12.27
CA THR A 98 6.14 -3.26 13.02
C THR A 98 5.88 -4.62 12.35
N LEU A 99 5.82 -4.67 11.03
CA LEU A 99 5.56 -5.91 10.27
C LEU A 99 6.80 -6.82 10.18
N THR A 100 7.99 -6.23 10.12
CA THR A 100 9.27 -6.97 10.01
C THR A 100 9.85 -7.32 11.38
N ASP A 101 9.59 -6.51 12.40
CA ASP A 101 9.93 -6.71 13.83
C ASP A 101 8.99 -7.73 14.48
N ARG A 102 8.60 -8.78 13.76
CA ARG A 102 7.93 -9.92 14.39
C ARG A 102 8.92 -10.50 15.41
N PRO A 103 8.63 -10.49 16.72
CA PRO A 103 9.52 -11.07 17.69
C PRO A 103 9.71 -12.54 17.35
N LEU A 104 10.97 -12.99 17.33
CA LEU A 104 11.27 -14.41 17.37
C LEU A 104 10.61 -14.93 18.65
N GLU A 105 9.45 -15.58 18.54
CA GLU A 105 8.90 -16.35 19.65
C GLU A 105 9.95 -17.41 20.00
N SER A 106 10.57 -17.20 21.17
CA SER A 106 11.59 -18.05 21.80
C SER A 106 10.97 -19.25 22.48
#